data_AF-A0A133VG63-F1
#
_entry.id   AF-A0A133VG63-F1
#
_cell.length_a   1.000
_cell.length_b   1.000
_cell.length_c   1.000
_cell.angle_alpha   90.00
_cell.angle_beta   90.00
_cell.angle_gamma   90.00
#
_symmetry.space_group_name_H-M   'P 1'
#
loop_
_entity.id
_entity.type
_entity.pdbx_description
1 polymer ?
#
loop_
_entity_poly.entity_id
_entity_poly.type
_entity_poly.pdbx_seq_one_letter_code
_entity_poly.pdbx_strand_id
1 'polypeptide(L)'
;MDPVEIFERPPFSNWKESQTTKELVEELTGEVESRLNPRSIYTIIERKNTDLEKYSPPPLLLECELLVIGITTIGEEGKKSEYSTSEGFIVDALENTALSSAYRKTVRMIEEIANERGLKMTRVVSPGSGNIDWETKNQEFIYKNLEAEKIGIQMTPEKLFNPRKSISFVIGLDKDIKEPKELFSCKGCERVDCDYRH
;
A
#
# COMPACT_ATOMS: atom_id res chain seq x y z
N MET A 1 17.97 0.80 1.73
CA MET A 1 17.36 1.99 1.08
C MET A 1 18.51 2.96 0.86
N ASP A 2 18.47 3.79 -0.18
CA ASP A 2 19.52 4.80 -0.36
C ASP A 2 19.19 5.99 0.56
N PRO A 3 20.07 6.39 1.50
CA PRO A 3 19.85 7.55 2.37
C PRO A 3 19.58 8.84 1.58
N VAL A 4 20.20 9.01 0.41
CA VAL A 4 19.99 10.17 -0.46
C VAL A 4 18.57 10.17 -1.02
N GLU A 5 18.06 9.01 -1.46
CA GLU A 5 16.67 8.89 -1.93
C GLU A 5 15.64 9.05 -0.80
N ILE A 6 15.99 8.71 0.44
CA ILE A 6 15.08 8.86 1.60
C ILE A 6 14.76 10.34 1.83
N PHE A 7 15.77 11.21 1.80
CA PHE A 7 15.56 12.66 2.02
C PHE A 7 14.77 13.33 0.89
N GLU A 8 14.75 12.77 -0.32
CA GLU A 8 13.92 13.27 -1.42
C GLU A 8 12.43 12.91 -1.29
N ARG A 9 12.07 12.01 -0.36
CA ARG A 9 10.71 11.51 -0.20
C ARG A 9 9.99 12.17 0.99
N PRO A 10 8.70 12.51 0.87
CA PRO A 10 7.90 12.91 2.03
C PRO A 10 7.82 11.76 3.06
N PRO A 11 7.88 12.06 4.37
CA PRO A 11 7.89 13.41 4.95
C PRO A 11 9.27 14.06 5.04
N PHE A 12 10.37 13.33 4.81
CA PHE A 12 11.75 13.81 4.98
C PHE A 12 12.09 15.01 4.10
N SER A 13 11.56 15.04 2.87
CA SER A 13 11.71 16.18 1.94
C SER A 13 11.19 17.51 2.49
N ASN A 14 10.33 17.46 3.52
CA ASN A 14 9.70 18.63 4.12
C ASN A 14 10.33 19.02 5.47
N TRP A 15 11.33 18.25 5.95
CA TRP A 15 11.94 18.48 7.25
C TRP A 15 13.08 19.49 7.17
N LYS A 16 13.20 20.36 8.18
CA LYS A 16 14.33 21.30 8.26
C LYS A 16 15.61 20.53 8.54
N GLU A 17 16.50 20.56 7.57
CA GLU A 17 17.80 19.88 7.56
C GLU A 17 18.81 20.55 8.52
N SER A 18 18.67 20.32 9.82
CA SER A 18 19.81 20.51 10.72
C SER A 18 20.79 19.35 10.57
N GLN A 19 22.09 19.61 10.70
CA GLN A 19 23.13 18.57 10.61
C GLN A 19 22.86 17.41 11.58
N THR A 20 22.44 17.73 12.80
CA THR A 20 22.07 16.76 13.83
C THR A 20 20.85 15.90 13.45
N THR A 21 19.87 16.48 12.73
CA THR A 21 18.71 15.72 12.24
C THR A 21 19.12 14.74 11.14
N LYS A 22 20.04 15.13 10.25
CA LYS A 22 20.55 14.25 9.19
C LYS A 22 21.30 13.06 9.75
N GLU A 23 22.22 13.31 10.68
CA GLU A 23 23.00 12.25 11.34
C GLU A 23 22.09 11.25 12.06
N LEU A 24 21.07 11.73 12.77
CA LEU A 24 20.09 10.86 13.43
C LEU A 24 19.27 10.02 12.44
N VAL A 25 18.85 10.60 11.31
CA VAL A 25 18.11 9.87 10.28
C VAL A 25 19.00 8.81 9.62
N GLU A 26 20.27 9.12 9.34
CA GLU A 26 21.22 8.16 8.76
C GLU A 26 21.48 6.98 9.70
N GLU A 27 21.70 7.25 10.99
CA GLU A 27 21.88 6.22 12.02
C GLU A 27 20.65 5.28 12.10
N LEU A 28 19.46 5.87 12.27
CA LEU A 28 18.21 5.10 12.36
C LEU A 28 17.87 4.38 11.06
N THR A 29 18.32 4.87 9.91
CA THR A 29 18.13 4.20 8.61
C THR A 29 18.84 2.85 8.60
N GLY A 30 20.10 2.79 9.03
CA GLY A 30 20.85 1.54 9.09
C GLY A 30 20.20 0.51 10.02
N GLU A 31 19.73 0.97 11.18
CA GLU A 31 19.01 0.12 12.14
C GLU A 31 17.70 -0.42 11.56
N VAL A 32 16.85 0.47 11.02
CA VAL A 32 15.56 0.09 10.41
C VAL A 32 15.80 -0.90 9.28
N GLU A 33 16.74 -0.65 8.39
CA GLU A 33 17.03 -1.53 7.26
C GLU A 33 17.45 -2.94 7.67
N SER A 34 18.23 -3.05 8.74
CA SER A 34 18.70 -4.35 9.22
C SER A 34 17.56 -5.29 9.67
N ARG A 35 16.41 -4.74 10.05
CA ARG A 35 15.23 -5.52 10.47
C ARG A 35 14.18 -5.70 9.39
N LEU A 36 14.22 -4.91 8.30
CA LEU A 36 13.19 -4.99 7.27
C LEU A 36 13.22 -6.36 6.58
N ASN A 37 12.06 -6.97 6.46
CA ASN A 37 11.86 -8.15 5.63
C ASN A 37 10.65 -7.96 4.71
N PRO A 38 10.79 -7.12 3.66
CA PRO A 38 9.68 -6.80 2.77
C PRO A 38 9.19 -8.03 2.01
N ARG A 39 7.89 -8.30 2.13
CA ARG A 39 7.23 -9.44 1.50
C ARG A 39 5.91 -8.99 0.90
N SER A 40 5.62 -9.51 -0.28
CA SER A 40 4.39 -9.20 -1.01
C SER A 40 3.81 -10.47 -1.58
N ILE A 41 2.48 -10.57 -1.56
CA ILE A 41 1.74 -11.63 -2.22
C ILE A 41 0.54 -11.01 -2.92
N TYR A 42 0.23 -11.50 -4.11
CA TYR A 42 -0.97 -11.11 -4.84
C TYR A 42 -1.51 -12.30 -5.62
N THR A 43 -2.78 -12.21 -5.99
CA THR A 43 -3.45 -13.13 -6.89
C THR A 43 -4.23 -12.36 -7.95
N ILE A 44 -4.45 -12.98 -9.11
CA ILE A 44 -5.33 -12.47 -10.16
C ILE A 44 -6.49 -13.44 -10.30
N ILE A 45 -7.71 -12.96 -10.07
CA ILE A 45 -8.92 -13.81 -10.07
C ILE A 45 -10.04 -13.14 -10.86
N GLU A 46 -10.94 -13.94 -11.44
CA GLU A 46 -12.14 -13.40 -12.07
C GLU A 46 -13.06 -12.80 -11.00
N ARG A 47 -13.51 -11.57 -11.21
CA ARG A 47 -14.38 -10.84 -10.28
C ARG A 47 -15.64 -11.64 -9.94
N LYS A 48 -16.23 -12.31 -10.92
CA LYS A 48 -17.45 -13.15 -10.78
C LYS A 48 -17.27 -14.33 -9.82
N ASN A 49 -16.03 -14.75 -9.53
CA ASN A 49 -15.73 -15.83 -8.60
C ASN A 49 -15.51 -15.33 -7.17
N THR A 50 -15.80 -14.05 -6.90
CA THR A 50 -15.65 -13.41 -5.60
C THR A 50 -17.01 -12.93 -5.07
N ASP A 51 -17.04 -12.50 -3.80
CA ASP A 51 -18.20 -11.82 -3.22
C ASP A 51 -17.94 -10.34 -2.93
N LEU A 52 -17.17 -9.68 -3.81
CA LEU A 52 -16.76 -8.28 -3.69
C LEU A 52 -17.95 -7.34 -3.46
N GLU A 53 -19.11 -7.59 -4.07
CA GLU A 53 -20.33 -6.79 -3.97
C GLU A 53 -20.82 -6.61 -2.52
N LYS A 54 -20.51 -7.56 -1.64
CA LYS A 54 -20.91 -7.51 -0.22
C LYS A 54 -20.09 -6.50 0.60
N TYR A 55 -19.00 -5.99 0.03
CA TYR A 55 -18.04 -5.14 0.72
C TYR A 55 -18.12 -3.67 0.28
N SER A 56 -19.21 -3.27 -0.39
CA SER A 56 -19.42 -1.89 -0.89
C SER A 56 -18.18 -1.32 -1.60
N PRO A 57 -17.63 -2.02 -2.61
CA PRO A 57 -16.42 -1.60 -3.29
C PRO A 57 -16.67 -0.32 -4.12
N PRO A 58 -15.60 0.40 -4.50
CA PRO A 58 -15.72 1.41 -5.53
C PRO A 58 -16.34 0.85 -6.82
N PRO A 59 -17.30 1.55 -7.46
CA PRO A 59 -18.03 1.05 -8.64
C PRO A 59 -17.12 0.55 -9.76
N LEU A 60 -15.99 1.21 -9.99
CA LEU A 60 -15.02 0.84 -11.03
C LEU A 60 -14.49 -0.59 -10.86
N LEU A 61 -14.37 -1.12 -9.63
CA LEU A 61 -13.96 -2.52 -9.42
C LEU A 61 -15.06 -3.51 -9.82
N LEU A 62 -16.33 -3.10 -9.80
CA LEU A 62 -17.47 -3.94 -10.22
C LEU A 62 -17.60 -4.04 -11.73
N GLU A 63 -17.05 -3.06 -12.46
CA GLU A 63 -17.07 -3.00 -13.92
C GLU A 63 -16.00 -3.87 -14.57
N CYS A 64 -14.97 -4.28 -13.82
CA CYS A 64 -13.84 -5.05 -14.35
C CYS A 64 -14.11 -6.56 -14.37
N GLU A 65 -13.60 -7.26 -15.40
CA GLU A 65 -13.65 -8.72 -15.50
C GLU A 65 -12.76 -9.43 -14.45
N LEU A 66 -11.56 -8.91 -14.24
CA LEU A 66 -10.53 -9.50 -13.37
C LEU A 66 -10.18 -8.55 -12.23
N LEU A 67 -9.76 -9.12 -11.11
CA LEU A 67 -9.24 -8.40 -9.95
C LEU A 67 -7.83 -8.88 -9.64
N VAL A 68 -6.93 -7.94 -9.38
CA VAL A 68 -5.72 -8.20 -8.60
C VAL A 68 -6.02 -7.90 -7.15
N ILE A 69 -5.71 -8.85 -6.28
CA ILE A 69 -5.84 -8.70 -4.83
C ILE A 69 -4.46 -8.93 -4.24
N GLY A 70 -3.97 -8.00 -3.43
CA GLY A 70 -2.61 -8.09 -2.90
C GLY A 70 -2.43 -7.47 -1.52
N ILE A 71 -1.41 -7.96 -0.82
CA ILE A 71 -0.93 -7.42 0.45
C ILE A 71 0.59 -7.35 0.41
N THR A 72 1.14 -6.25 0.93
CA THR A 72 2.58 -6.06 1.16
C THR A 72 2.83 -5.73 2.62
N THR A 73 3.90 -6.26 3.20
CA THR A 73 4.38 -5.96 4.55
C THR A 73 5.89 -5.75 4.54
N ILE A 74 6.40 -5.00 5.51
CA ILE A 74 7.84 -4.92 5.80
C ILE A 74 8.30 -5.87 6.91
N GLY A 75 7.38 -6.67 7.47
CA GLY A 75 7.63 -7.49 8.64
C GLY A 75 7.29 -6.76 9.94
N GLU A 76 7.99 -7.12 11.01
CA GLU A 76 7.75 -6.54 12.33
C GLU A 76 8.15 -5.06 12.35
N GLU A 77 7.33 -4.25 13.02
CA GLU A 77 7.63 -2.84 13.27
C GLU A 77 8.57 -2.69 14.47
N GLY A 78 9.34 -1.61 14.50
CA GLY A 78 10.20 -1.28 15.63
C GLY A 78 9.39 -1.07 16.91
N LYS A 79 9.92 -1.53 18.05
CA LYS A 79 9.24 -1.33 19.34
C LYS A 79 9.34 0.14 19.73
N LYS A 80 8.21 0.85 19.70
CA LYS A 80 8.15 2.27 20.05
C LYS A 80 8.71 2.62 21.43
N SER A 81 8.76 1.67 22.37
CA SER A 81 9.36 1.85 23.69
C SER A 81 10.89 1.95 23.69
N GLU A 82 11.55 1.54 22.61
CA GLU A 82 13.03 1.55 22.49
C GLU A 82 13.55 2.91 21.99
N TYR A 83 12.66 3.82 21.59
CA TYR A 83 13.00 5.11 21.00
C TYR A 83 12.45 6.26 21.84
N SER A 84 13.16 7.39 21.86
CA SER A 84 12.56 8.65 22.26
C SER A 84 11.39 9.03 21.33
N THR A 85 10.54 9.96 21.75
CA THR A 85 9.39 10.41 20.94
C THR A 85 9.81 10.83 19.52
N SER A 86 10.89 11.59 19.39
CA SER A 86 11.38 12.09 18.10
C SER A 86 11.94 10.97 17.22
N GLU A 87 12.73 10.07 17.79
CA GLU A 87 13.29 8.91 17.09
C GLU A 87 12.16 7.97 16.64
N GLY A 88 11.15 7.75 17.48
CA GLY A 88 9.98 6.95 17.13
C GLY A 88 9.23 7.49 15.91
N PHE A 89 9.16 8.81 15.73
CA PHE A 89 8.61 9.43 14.52
C PHE A 89 9.49 9.20 13.29
N ILE A 90 10.81 9.31 13.43
CA ILE A 90 11.76 9.04 12.35
C ILE A 90 11.64 7.59 11.88
N VAL A 91 11.67 6.67 12.84
CA VAL A 91 11.54 5.23 12.61
C VAL A 91 10.23 4.90 11.92
N ASP A 92 9.11 5.44 12.40
CA ASP A 92 7.79 5.22 11.78
C ASP A 92 7.76 5.73 10.32
N ALA A 93 8.37 6.89 10.06
CA ALA A 93 8.48 7.47 8.73
C ALA A 93 9.37 6.63 7.79
N LEU A 94 10.51 6.12 8.28
CA LEU A 94 11.40 5.23 7.52
C LEU A 94 10.69 3.94 7.15
N GLU A 95 9.98 3.32 8.10
CA GLU A 95 9.19 2.12 7.88
C GLU A 95 8.06 2.33 6.86
N ASN A 96 7.32 3.44 6.99
CA ASN A 96 6.26 3.76 6.03
C ASN A 96 6.83 4.01 4.62
N THR A 97 8.02 4.61 4.53
CA THR A 97 8.73 4.84 3.27
C THR A 97 9.15 3.50 2.64
N ALA A 98 9.71 2.59 3.43
CA ALA A 98 10.06 1.26 2.99
C ALA A 98 8.83 0.46 2.51
N LEU A 99 7.75 0.49 3.28
CA LEU A 99 6.50 -0.18 2.96
C LEU A 99 5.89 0.36 1.66
N SER A 100 5.84 1.68 1.50
CA SER A 100 5.38 2.32 0.26
C SER A 100 6.24 1.93 -0.93
N SER A 101 7.57 1.87 -0.77
CA SER A 101 8.50 1.48 -1.83
C SER A 101 8.28 0.03 -2.28
N ALA A 102 8.16 -0.90 -1.33
CA ALA A 102 7.90 -2.32 -1.62
C ALA A 102 6.53 -2.54 -2.28
N TYR A 103 5.50 -1.86 -1.78
CA TYR A 103 4.16 -1.89 -2.34
C TYR A 103 4.13 -1.35 -3.78
N ARG A 104 4.75 -0.18 -4.03
CA ARG A 104 4.82 0.43 -5.37
C ARG A 104 5.57 -0.45 -6.36
N LYS A 105 6.67 -1.08 -5.93
CA LYS A 105 7.41 -2.05 -6.76
C LYS A 105 6.52 -3.23 -7.14
N THR A 106 5.74 -3.75 -6.20
CA THR A 106 4.79 -4.85 -6.44
C THR A 106 3.75 -4.48 -7.48
N VAL A 107 3.13 -3.31 -7.34
CA VAL A 107 2.11 -2.82 -8.29
C VAL A 107 2.71 -2.58 -9.68
N ARG A 108 3.94 -2.07 -9.79
CA ARG A 108 4.61 -1.91 -11.11
C ARG A 108 4.87 -3.25 -11.81
N MET A 109 5.26 -4.29 -11.07
CA MET A 109 5.36 -5.64 -11.65
C MET A 109 4.00 -6.17 -12.12
N ILE A 110 2.93 -5.88 -11.39
CA ILE A 110 1.56 -6.22 -11.79
C ILE A 110 1.16 -5.46 -13.07
N GLU A 111 1.56 -4.19 -13.20
CA GLU A 111 1.34 -3.36 -14.39
C GLU A 111 2.04 -3.93 -15.63
N GLU A 112 3.28 -4.36 -15.51
CA GLU A 112 3.99 -5.07 -16.59
C GLU A 112 3.22 -6.34 -17.02
N ILE A 113 2.78 -7.16 -16.06
CA ILE A 113 2.01 -8.39 -16.33
C ILE A 113 0.66 -8.08 -17.00
N ALA A 114 -0.04 -7.02 -16.57
CA ALA A 114 -1.31 -6.62 -17.17
C ALA A 114 -1.10 -6.18 -18.64
N ASN A 115 -0.08 -5.36 -18.88
CA ASN A 115 0.29 -4.89 -20.21
C ASN A 115 0.66 -6.03 -21.16
N GLU A 116 1.45 -7.00 -20.71
CA GLU A 116 1.79 -8.21 -21.50
C GLU A 116 0.56 -9.02 -21.90
N ARG A 117 -0.51 -8.97 -21.10
CA ARG A 117 -1.79 -9.64 -21.35
C ARG A 117 -2.78 -8.77 -22.15
N GLY A 118 -2.39 -7.55 -22.54
CA GLY A 118 -3.28 -6.61 -23.21
C GLY A 118 -4.45 -6.13 -22.33
N LEU A 119 -4.25 -6.12 -21.01
CA LEU A 119 -5.20 -5.63 -20.03
C LEU A 119 -4.75 -4.26 -19.53
N LYS A 120 -5.71 -3.40 -19.23
CA LYS A 120 -5.50 -2.12 -18.55
C LYS A 120 -5.82 -2.25 -17.08
N MET A 121 -5.29 -1.33 -16.28
CA MET A 121 -5.52 -1.30 -14.83
C MET A 121 -6.45 -0.15 -14.42
N THR A 122 -7.21 -0.37 -13.36
CA THR A 122 -7.79 0.74 -12.59
C THR A 122 -6.70 1.41 -11.75
N ARG A 123 -7.06 2.50 -11.05
CA ARG A 123 -6.24 2.97 -9.93
C ARG A 123 -6.14 1.89 -8.87
N VAL A 124 -5.09 1.97 -8.06
CA VAL A 124 -4.99 1.06 -6.91
C VAL A 124 -5.95 1.51 -5.82
N VAL A 125 -6.74 0.58 -5.33
CA VAL A 125 -7.73 0.80 -4.30
C VAL A 125 -7.29 0.12 -3.02
N SER A 126 -7.14 0.87 -1.93
CA SER A 126 -6.81 0.33 -0.60
C SER A 126 -7.94 0.65 0.39
N PRO A 127 -8.55 -0.35 1.05
CA PRO A 127 -9.52 -0.12 2.12
C PRO A 127 -8.92 0.75 3.23
N GLY A 128 -9.70 1.68 3.77
CA GLY A 128 -9.29 2.62 4.81
C GLY A 128 -8.46 3.80 4.31
N SER A 129 -8.14 3.87 3.02
CA SER A 129 -7.50 5.06 2.46
C SER A 129 -8.53 6.19 2.39
N GLY A 130 -8.23 7.35 3.00
CA GLY A 130 -9.17 8.49 3.05
C GLY A 130 -9.61 9.02 1.69
N ASN A 131 -8.91 8.64 0.63
CA ASN A 131 -9.18 9.06 -0.75
C ASN A 131 -10.29 8.25 -1.44
N ILE A 132 -10.70 7.13 -0.85
CA ILE A 132 -11.70 6.22 -1.39
C ILE A 132 -12.67 5.90 -0.26
N ASP A 133 -13.97 6.05 -0.50
CA ASP A 133 -15.00 5.70 0.48
C ASP A 133 -15.16 4.17 0.53
N TRP A 134 -14.15 3.51 1.09
CA TRP A 134 -14.11 2.07 1.27
C TRP A 134 -13.49 1.77 2.63
N GLU A 135 -14.34 1.40 3.59
CA GLU A 135 -13.95 1.25 4.99
C GLU A 135 -12.83 0.22 5.22
N THR A 136 -11.97 0.46 6.22
CA THR A 136 -10.86 -0.45 6.58
C THR A 136 -11.31 -1.88 6.82
N LYS A 137 -12.49 -2.09 7.39
CA LYS A 137 -13.06 -3.44 7.64
C LYS A 137 -13.15 -4.29 6.36
N ASN A 138 -13.27 -3.65 5.19
CA ASN A 138 -13.37 -4.33 3.91
C ASN A 138 -12.05 -4.99 3.48
N GLN A 139 -10.93 -4.75 4.18
CA GLN A 139 -9.71 -5.53 3.96
C GLN A 139 -9.86 -7.02 4.31
N GLU A 140 -10.94 -7.40 5.01
CA GLU A 140 -11.37 -8.79 5.15
C GLU A 140 -11.58 -9.49 3.80
N PHE A 141 -12.13 -8.78 2.80
CA PHE A 141 -12.27 -9.31 1.44
C PHE A 141 -10.91 -9.74 0.88
N ILE A 142 -9.90 -8.89 1.06
CA ILE A 142 -8.55 -9.11 0.55
C ILE A 142 -7.92 -10.30 1.25
N TYR A 143 -8.01 -10.34 2.59
CA TYR A 143 -7.46 -11.45 3.38
C TYR A 143 -8.09 -12.80 3.04
N LYS A 144 -9.42 -12.85 2.85
CA LYS A 144 -10.14 -14.09 2.52
C LYS A 144 -9.75 -14.67 1.15
N ASN A 145 -9.40 -13.81 0.19
CA ASN A 145 -9.08 -14.21 -1.18
C ASN A 145 -7.57 -14.37 -1.43
N LEU A 146 -6.75 -14.33 -0.37
CA LEU A 146 -5.30 -14.36 -0.47
C LEU A 146 -4.72 -15.25 0.63
N GLU A 147 -3.69 -16.03 0.31
CA GLU A 147 -2.97 -16.82 1.30
C GLU A 147 -1.93 -15.97 2.04
N ALA A 148 -2.40 -14.91 2.71
CA ALA A 148 -1.57 -13.90 3.38
C ALA A 148 -0.65 -14.51 4.46
N GLU A 149 -1.04 -15.64 5.02
CA GLU A 149 -0.28 -16.41 6.00
C GLU A 149 1.06 -16.90 5.44
N LYS A 150 1.16 -17.13 4.11
CA LYS A 150 2.42 -17.51 3.44
C LYS A 150 3.51 -16.45 3.57
N ILE A 151 3.13 -15.18 3.74
CA ILE A 151 4.05 -14.07 4.01
C ILE A 151 4.01 -13.63 5.48
N GLY A 152 3.47 -14.46 6.36
CA GLY A 152 3.44 -14.23 7.81
C GLY A 152 2.46 -13.16 8.26
N ILE A 153 1.46 -12.82 7.43
CA ILE A 153 0.40 -11.87 7.81
C ILE A 153 -0.80 -12.65 8.35
N GLN A 154 -1.31 -12.18 9.48
CA GLN A 154 -2.55 -12.65 10.11
C GLN A 154 -3.57 -11.50 10.17
N MET A 155 -4.85 -11.82 10.28
CA MET A 155 -5.91 -10.84 10.52
C MET A 155 -6.48 -11.00 11.93
N THR A 156 -6.58 -9.90 12.68
CA THR A 156 -7.20 -9.88 14.01
C THR A 156 -8.74 -9.90 13.90
N PRO A 157 -9.46 -10.19 15.00
CA PRO A 157 -10.93 -10.11 15.02
C PRO A 157 -11.48 -8.74 14.61
N GLU A 158 -10.76 -7.67 14.91
CA GLU A 158 -11.05 -6.28 14.53
C GLU A 158 -10.73 -5.97 13.06
N LYS A 159 -10.42 -7.00 12.27
CA LYS A 159 -10.06 -6.93 10.85
C LYS A 159 -8.80 -6.13 10.59
N LEU A 160 -7.83 -6.10 11.51
CA LEU A 160 -6.53 -5.45 11.31
C LEU A 160 -5.48 -6.48 10.94
N PHE A 161 -4.45 -6.07 10.19
CA PHE A 161 -3.32 -6.95 9.91
C PHE A 161 -2.31 -6.98 11.05
N ASN A 162 -1.72 -8.16 11.24
CA ASN A 162 -0.54 -8.36 12.05
C ASN A 162 0.51 -9.09 11.19
N PRO A 163 1.65 -8.47 10.84
CA PRO A 163 2.16 -7.19 11.32
C PRO A 163 1.34 -5.96 10.90
N ARG A 164 1.38 -4.90 11.73
CA ARG A 164 0.64 -3.65 11.50
C ARG A 164 1.15 -2.85 10.30
N LYS A 165 2.45 -2.93 10.01
CA LYS A 165 3.09 -2.30 8.85
C LYS A 165 2.83 -3.10 7.58
N SER A 166 1.56 -3.13 7.19
CA SER A 166 1.05 -3.84 6.03
C SER A 166 0.09 -2.98 5.24
N ILE A 167 0.16 -3.03 3.91
CA ILE A 167 -0.76 -2.36 2.98
C ILE A 167 -1.46 -3.44 2.16
N SER A 168 -2.79 -3.41 2.17
CA SER A 168 -3.62 -4.20 1.27
C SER A 168 -4.13 -3.36 0.11
N PHE A 169 -4.40 -4.00 -1.01
CA PHE A 169 -4.91 -3.33 -2.20
C PHE A 169 -5.70 -4.26 -3.12
N VAL A 170 -6.58 -3.65 -3.91
CA VAL A 170 -7.30 -4.26 -5.02
C VAL A 170 -7.14 -3.38 -6.25
N ILE A 171 -7.00 -4.02 -7.42
CA ILE A 171 -6.92 -3.37 -8.72
C ILE A 171 -7.86 -4.12 -9.66
N GLY A 172 -8.72 -3.39 -10.38
CA GLY A 172 -9.50 -3.97 -11.47
C GLY A 172 -8.64 -4.08 -12.73
N LEU A 173 -8.79 -5.17 -13.47
CA LEU A 173 -8.18 -5.37 -14.78
C LEU A 173 -9.27 -5.63 -15.82
N ASP A 174 -9.18 -4.92 -16.94
CA ASP A 174 -10.11 -5.08 -18.06
C ASP A 174 -9.46 -4.59 -19.37
N LYS A 175 -9.97 -5.02 -20.52
CA LYS A 175 -9.53 -4.54 -21.84
C LYS A 175 -10.09 -3.14 -22.14
N ASP A 176 -11.32 -2.90 -21.68
CA ASP A 176 -12.16 -1.78 -22.14
C ASP A 176 -12.39 -0.72 -21.05
N ILE A 177 -11.42 -0.53 -20.15
CA ILE A 177 -11.40 0.58 -19.18
C ILE A 177 -10.47 1.71 -19.62
N LYS A 178 -10.66 2.89 -19.02
CA LYS A 178 -9.74 4.02 -19.13
C LYS A 178 -8.64 3.88 -18.10
N GLU A 179 -7.44 3.57 -18.57
CA GLU A 179 -6.27 3.47 -17.69
C GLU A 179 -5.90 4.84 -17.11
N PRO A 180 -5.71 4.96 -15.78
CA PRO A 180 -5.28 6.19 -15.17
C PRO A 180 -3.79 6.44 -15.50
N LYS A 181 -3.43 7.71 -15.72
CA LYS A 181 -2.02 8.11 -15.88
C LYS A 181 -1.18 7.92 -14.61
N GLU A 182 -1.83 7.90 -13.45
CA GLU A 182 -1.20 7.87 -12.12
C GLU A 182 -1.91 6.85 -11.24
N LEU A 183 -1.34 5.65 -11.08
CA LEU A 183 -1.97 4.54 -10.35
C LEU A 183 -2.21 4.83 -8.85
N PHE A 184 -1.36 5.66 -8.25
CA PHE A 184 -1.33 5.92 -6.79
C PHE A 184 -1.84 7.31 -6.40
N SER A 185 -2.35 8.09 -7.35
CA SER A 185 -2.79 9.47 -7.11
C SER A 185 -4.31 9.58 -7.20
N CYS A 186 -4.87 10.63 -6.62
CA CYS A 186 -6.25 11.07 -6.89
C CYS A 186 -6.33 11.97 -8.13
N LYS A 187 -5.19 12.39 -8.70
CA LYS A 187 -5.13 13.33 -9.82
C LYS A 187 -5.82 12.75 -11.05
N GLY A 188 -6.90 13.40 -11.49
CA GLY A 188 -7.74 12.92 -12.59
C GLY A 188 -8.74 11.83 -12.19
N CYS A 189 -9.07 11.71 -10.90
CA CYS A 189 -10.22 10.94 -10.44
C CYS A 189 -11.51 11.66 -10.85
N GLU A 190 -12.47 10.93 -11.42
CA GLU A 190 -13.74 11.48 -11.90
C GLU A 190 -14.80 11.55 -10.79
N ARG A 191 -14.51 11.00 -9.60
CA ARG A 191 -15.37 11.08 -8.43
C ARG A 191 -15.62 12.55 -8.07
N VAL A 192 -16.90 12.94 -8.06
CA VAL A 192 -17.31 14.32 -7.81
C VAL A 192 -17.63 14.62 -6.36
N ASP A 193 -17.98 13.58 -5.59
CA ASP A 193 -18.41 13.55 -4.20
C ASP A 193 -17.27 13.11 -3.26
N CYS A 194 -16.11 13.77 -3.34
CA CYS A 194 -14.96 13.44 -2.51
C CYS A 194 -14.48 14.67 -1.74
N ASP A 195 -14.41 14.56 -0.42
CA ASP A 195 -13.96 15.64 0.48
C ASP A 195 -12.50 16.07 0.22
N TYR A 196 -11.72 15.24 -0.49
CA TYR A 196 -10.33 15.50 -0.85
C TYR A 196 -10.16 15.99 -2.29
N ARG A 197 -11.26 16.31 -2.99
CA ARG A 197 -11.24 16.86 -4.36
C ARG A 197 -10.90 18.35 -4.34
N HIS A 198 -9.62 18.66 -4.17
CA HIS A 198 -9.07 20.02 -4.23
C HIS A 198 -7.89 20.10 -5.20
#